data_AF-A0A0F8WG14-F1
#
_entry.id   AF-A0A0F8WG14-F1
#
_cell.length_a   1.000
_cell.length_b   1.000
_cell.length_c   1.000
_cell.angle_alpha   90.00
_cell.angle_beta   90.00
_cell.angle_gamma   90.00
#
_symmetry.space_group_name_H-M   'P 1'
#
loop_
_entity.id
_entity.type
_entity.pdbx_description
1 polymer ?
#
loop_
_entity_poly.entity_id
_entity_poly.type
_entity_poly.pdbx_seq_one_letter_code
_entity_poly.pdbx_strand_id
1 'polypeptide(L)'
;MALRFLEAQLRRELAQLGREDLMDTAVGSIGLTDDGGTIYVHLFPKEGSAKAQGRAFVLAWQDYAQDPCQRLACYRWLIGEAKLDLRDSTGKIVRWLEGR
;
A
#
# COMPACT_ATOMS: atom_id res chain seq x y z
N MET A 1 -6.72 -0.08 -13.16
CA MET A 1 -7.94 0.47 -12.52
C MET A 1 -8.49 -0.49 -11.44
N ALA A 2 -7.65 -1.28 -10.76
CA ALA A 2 -8.11 -2.25 -9.75
C ALA A 2 -7.90 -1.80 -8.29
N LEU A 3 -7.01 -0.85 -7.99
CA LEU A 3 -6.63 -0.51 -6.61
C LEU A 3 -6.80 0.98 -6.24
N ARG A 4 -7.55 1.75 -7.02
CA ARG A 4 -7.80 3.20 -6.75
C ARG A 4 -8.42 3.44 -5.37
N PHE A 5 -9.16 2.49 -4.83
CA PHE A 5 -9.72 2.60 -3.48
C PHE A 5 -8.66 2.48 -2.37
N LEU A 6 -7.57 1.73 -2.59
CA LEU A 6 -6.43 1.67 -1.66
C LEU A 6 -5.60 2.95 -1.75
N GLU A 7 -5.45 3.50 -2.96
CA GLU A 7 -4.82 4.82 -3.11
C GLU A 7 -5.63 5.90 -2.37
N ALA A 8 -6.96 5.90 -2.52
CA ALA A 8 -7.83 6.79 -1.76
C ALA A 8 -7.76 6.55 -0.24
N GLN A 9 -7.57 5.29 0.20
CA GLN A 9 -7.35 4.98 1.61
C GLN A 9 -6.03 5.56 2.10
N LEU A 10 -4.92 5.34 1.39
CA LEU A 10 -3.62 5.92 1.73
C LEU A 10 -3.68 7.44 1.83
N ARG A 11 -4.33 8.11 0.86
CA ARG A 11 -4.55 9.56 0.89
C ARG A 11 -5.26 10.01 2.17
N ARG A 12 -6.31 9.28 2.59
CA ARG A 12 -7.04 9.57 3.83
C ARG A 12 -6.16 9.36 5.07
N GLU A 13 -5.42 8.26 5.16
CA GLU A 13 -4.56 7.99 6.32
C GLU A 13 -3.44 9.04 6.43
N LEU A 14 -2.84 9.45 5.30
CA LEU A 14 -1.84 10.51 5.28
C LEU A 14 -2.43 11.87 5.67
N ALA A 15 -3.64 12.18 5.20
CA ALA A 15 -4.36 13.40 5.61
C ALA A 15 -4.63 13.43 7.11
N GLN A 16 -5.05 12.31 7.71
CA GLN A 16 -5.25 12.21 9.17
C GLN A 16 -3.96 12.45 9.97
N LEU A 17 -2.79 12.19 9.38
CA LEU A 17 -1.49 12.48 9.98
C LEU A 17 -0.98 13.91 9.66
N GLY A 18 -1.75 14.72 8.93
CA GLY A 18 -1.34 16.05 8.48
C GLY A 18 -0.26 16.03 7.40
N ARG A 19 -0.16 14.92 6.63
CA ARG A 19 0.90 14.64 5.66
C ARG A 19 0.39 14.55 4.23
N GLU A 20 -0.54 15.43 3.89
CA GLU A 20 -1.12 15.54 2.54
C GLU A 20 -0.04 15.90 1.51
N ASP A 21 0.98 16.66 1.93
CA ASP A 21 2.17 17.03 1.16
C ASP A 21 2.93 15.82 0.60
N LEU A 22 2.91 14.71 1.35
CA LEU A 22 3.57 13.49 0.92
C LEU A 22 2.86 12.86 -0.27
N MET A 23 1.54 12.99 -0.44
CA MET A 23 0.88 12.43 -1.62
C MET A 23 1.20 13.18 -2.90
N ASP A 24 1.32 14.51 -2.81
CA ASP A 24 1.67 15.34 -3.96
C ASP A 24 3.14 15.14 -4.35
N THR A 25 4.01 14.94 -3.37
CA THR A 25 5.43 14.61 -3.63
C THR A 25 5.70 13.13 -3.85
N ALA A 26 4.73 12.24 -3.57
CA ALA A 26 4.83 10.81 -3.80
C ALA A 26 4.15 10.34 -5.09
N VAL A 27 3.62 11.26 -5.90
CA VAL A 27 3.17 10.94 -7.26
C VAL A 27 4.35 10.35 -8.03
N GLY A 28 4.31 9.03 -8.27
CA GLY A 28 5.37 8.26 -8.91
C GLY A 28 6.29 7.46 -7.96
N SER A 29 6.26 7.72 -6.64
CA SER A 29 7.05 6.97 -5.66
C SER A 29 6.25 5.90 -4.89
N ILE A 30 4.94 5.79 -5.13
CA ILE A 30 4.10 4.72 -4.58
C ILE A 30 3.32 4.04 -5.69
N GLY A 31 3.44 2.71 -5.77
CA GLY A 31 2.67 1.85 -6.67
C GLY A 31 1.87 0.82 -5.89
N LEU A 32 0.63 0.57 -6.28
CA LEU A 32 -0.19 -0.51 -5.73
C LEU A 32 -0.42 -1.54 -6.84
N THR A 33 -0.13 -2.81 -6.55
CA THR A 33 -0.34 -3.91 -7.50
C THR A 33 -1.03 -5.08 -6.83
N ASP A 34 -1.72 -5.90 -7.62
CA ASP A 34 -2.20 -7.21 -7.19
C ASP A 34 -1.88 -8.25 -8.28
N ASP A 35 -1.67 -9.49 -7.86
CA ASP A 35 -1.46 -10.64 -8.75
C ASP A 35 -2.63 -11.65 -8.72
N GLY A 36 -3.78 -11.23 -8.16
CA GLY A 36 -4.96 -12.07 -7.95
C GLY A 36 -4.98 -12.86 -6.64
N GLY A 37 -3.84 -12.98 -5.94
CA GLY A 37 -3.74 -13.65 -4.64
C GLY A 37 -3.02 -12.84 -3.56
N THR A 38 -2.31 -11.79 -3.95
CA THR A 38 -1.50 -10.95 -3.07
C THR A 38 -1.65 -9.49 -3.49
N ILE A 39 -1.80 -8.60 -2.52
CA ILE A 39 -1.82 -7.15 -2.72
C ILE A 39 -0.52 -6.57 -2.19
N TYR A 40 0.13 -5.73 -2.98
CA TYR A 40 1.41 -5.11 -2.66
C TYR A 40 1.30 -3.59 -2.65
N VAL A 41 2.09 -2.95 -1.79
CA VAL A 41 2.50 -1.55 -1.95
C VAL A 41 4.00 -1.49 -2.25
N HIS A 42 4.32 -0.83 -3.35
CA HIS A 42 5.67 -0.56 -3.81
C HIS A 42 6.03 0.87 -3.45
N LEU A 43 7.14 1.05 -2.73
CA LEU A 43 7.72 2.35 -2.45
C LEU A 43 8.97 2.51 -3.30
N PHE A 44 8.88 3.33 -4.34
CA PHE A 44 10.00 3.67 -5.19
C PHE A 44 10.82 4.82 -4.56
N PRO A 45 12.14 4.84 -4.76
CA PRO A 45 12.95 5.98 -4.39
C PRO A 45 12.56 7.22 -5.21
N LYS A 46 12.67 8.42 -4.62
CA LYS A 46 12.59 9.66 -5.41
C LYS A 46 13.76 9.72 -6.39
N GLU A 47 13.55 10.35 -7.54
CA GLU A 47 14.63 10.58 -8.51
C GLU A 47 15.80 11.33 -7.84
N GLY A 48 17.03 10.83 -7.99
CA GLY A 48 18.23 11.37 -7.32
C GLY A 48 18.46 10.88 -5.87
N SER A 49 17.58 10.03 -5.33
CA SER A 49 17.77 9.40 -4.02
C SER A 49 18.87 8.33 -4.05
N ALA A 50 19.77 8.35 -3.07
CA ALA A 50 20.77 7.28 -2.85
C ALA A 50 20.17 5.97 -2.26
N LYS A 51 18.85 5.91 -2.03
CA LYS A 51 18.17 4.71 -1.52
C LYS A 51 18.19 3.59 -2.57
N ALA A 52 18.32 2.34 -2.10
CA ALA A 52 18.28 1.12 -2.91
C ALA A 52 17.01 1.00 -3.76
N GLN A 53 17.05 0.16 -4.80
CA GLN A 53 15.92 -0.18 -5.67
C GLN A 53 14.66 -0.48 -4.84
N GLY A 54 13.49 -0.04 -5.34
CA GLY A 54 12.24 0.11 -4.59
C GLY A 54 11.86 -1.05 -3.66
N ARG A 55 11.16 -0.72 -2.57
CA ARG A 55 10.76 -1.68 -1.54
C ARG A 55 9.30 -2.07 -1.72
N ALA A 56 9.01 -3.36 -1.87
CA ALA A 56 7.65 -3.88 -1.89
C ALA A 56 7.25 -4.41 -0.51
N PHE A 57 6.06 -4.05 -0.05
CA PHE A 57 5.43 -4.61 1.15
C PHE A 57 4.18 -5.38 0.73
N VAL A 58 4.04 -6.59 1.25
CA VAL A 58 2.81 -7.37 1.13
C VAL A 58 1.79 -6.77 2.10
N LEU A 59 0.69 -6.25 1.56
CA LEU A 59 -0.43 -5.72 2.35
C LEU A 59 -1.44 -6.82 2.70
N ALA A 60 -1.63 -7.78 1.82
CA ALA A 60 -2.51 -8.93 2.05
C ALA A 60 -2.11 -10.09 1.16
N TRP A 61 -2.27 -11.32 1.66
CA TRP A 61 -1.96 -12.55 0.94
C TRP A 61 -3.03 -13.61 1.22
N GLN A 62 -3.52 -14.27 0.16
CA GLN A 62 -4.66 -15.17 0.22
C GLN A 62 -4.39 -16.41 1.08
N ASP A 63 -3.13 -16.83 1.19
CA ASP A 63 -2.73 -18.00 1.98
C ASP A 63 -2.92 -17.75 3.49
N TYR A 64 -3.14 -16.51 3.91
CA TYR A 64 -3.50 -16.16 5.28
C TYR A 64 -5.01 -16.27 5.56
N ALA A 65 -5.84 -16.56 4.55
CA ALA A 65 -7.26 -16.80 4.75
C ALA A 65 -7.46 -18.13 5.51
N GLN A 66 -8.19 -18.07 6.63
CA GLN A 66 -8.45 -19.26 7.46
C GLN A 66 -9.40 -20.27 6.78
N ASP A 67 -10.26 -19.79 5.88
CA ASP A 67 -11.20 -20.62 5.12
C ASP A 67 -10.87 -20.64 3.63
N PRO A 68 -10.93 -21.80 2.95
CA PRO A 68 -10.83 -21.90 1.50
C PRO A 68 -12.09 -21.27 0.88
N CYS A 69 -12.06 -19.96 0.70
CA CYS A 69 -13.23 -19.23 0.26
C CYS A 69 -13.28 -19.11 -1.28
N GLN A 70 -14.47 -18.87 -1.82
CA GLN A 70 -14.66 -18.72 -3.26
C GLN A 70 -14.04 -17.39 -3.76
N ARG A 71 -13.38 -17.41 -4.93
CA ARG A 71 -12.51 -16.34 -5.46
C ARG A 71 -12.98 -14.90 -5.18
N LEU A 72 -14.24 -14.57 -5.44
CA LEU A 72 -14.79 -13.22 -5.21
C LEU A 72 -14.91 -12.82 -3.74
N ALA A 73 -15.27 -13.75 -2.86
CA ALA A 73 -15.29 -13.51 -1.42
C ALA A 73 -13.86 -13.33 -0.89
N CYS A 74 -12.89 -14.04 -1.46
CA CYS A 74 -11.49 -14.02 -1.01
C CYS A 74 -10.82 -12.73 -1.46
N TYR A 75 -11.12 -12.27 -2.67
CA TYR A 75 -10.67 -10.98 -3.14
C TYR A 75 -11.23 -9.82 -2.30
N ARG A 76 -12.51 -9.90 -1.86
CA ARG A 76 -13.08 -8.89 -0.96
C ARG A 76 -12.43 -8.91 0.43
N TRP A 77 -12.17 -10.09 0.97
CA TRP A 77 -11.44 -10.26 2.22
C TRP A 77 -10.01 -9.69 2.11
N LEU A 78 -9.28 -10.07 1.06
CA LEU A 78 -7.95 -9.54 0.73
C LEU A 78 -7.91 -8.02 0.69
N ILE A 79 -8.90 -7.39 0.07
CA ILE A 79 -9.04 -5.93 0.05
C ILE A 79 -9.23 -5.37 1.46
N GLY A 80 -10.01 -6.05 2.31
CA GLY A 80 -10.21 -5.68 3.71
C GLY A 80 -8.90 -5.71 4.49
N GLU A 81 -8.19 -6.83 4.42
CA GLU A 81 -6.88 -7.01 5.07
C GLU A 81 -5.87 -5.96 4.58
N ALA A 82 -5.81 -5.74 3.26
CA ALA A 82 -4.88 -4.77 2.70
C ALA A 82 -5.15 -3.33 3.19
N LYS A 83 -6.41 -2.97 3.47
CA LYS A 83 -6.74 -1.66 4.06
C LYS A 83 -6.29 -1.56 5.52
N LEU A 84 -6.45 -2.63 6.29
CA LEU A 84 -6.03 -2.68 7.68
C LEU A 84 -4.51 -2.61 7.79
N ASP A 85 -3.79 -3.43 7.03
CA ASP A 85 -2.33 -3.42 7.06
C ASP A 85 -1.75 -2.11 6.52
N LEU A 86 -2.39 -1.51 5.50
CA LEU A 86 -1.99 -0.19 5.01
C LEU A 86 -2.12 0.87 6.10
N ARG A 87 -3.19 0.86 6.88
CA ARG A 87 -3.38 1.77 8.03
C ARG A 87 -2.27 1.57 9.07
N ASP A 88 -2.01 0.33 9.45
CA ASP A 88 -0.99 0.01 10.47
C ASP A 88 0.43 0.33 9.98
N SER A 89 0.68 0.17 8.68
CA SER A 89 1.96 0.44 8.04
C SER A 89 2.15 1.90 7.60
N THR A 90 1.12 2.75 7.69
CA THR A 90 1.17 4.15 7.21
C THR A 90 2.34 4.92 7.82
N GLY A 91 2.61 4.75 9.12
CA GLY A 91 3.74 5.43 9.77
C GLY A 91 5.11 5.02 9.20
N LYS A 92 5.28 3.76 8.78
CA LYS A 92 6.53 3.28 8.14
C LYS A 92 6.65 3.84 6.73
N ILE A 93 5.54 3.90 6.00
CA ILE A 93 5.47 4.49 4.65
C ILE A 93 5.87 5.97 4.71
N VAL A 94 5.33 6.72 5.68
CA VAL A 94 5.70 8.13 5.92
C VAL A 94 7.20 8.27 6.11
N ARG A 95 7.81 7.52 7.05
CA ARG A 95 9.26 7.60 7.29
C ARG A 95 10.07 7.33 6.02
N TRP A 96 9.66 6.32 5.26
CA TRP A 96 10.31 6.02 3.99
C TRP A 96 10.25 7.19 3.01
N LEU A 97 9.09 7.80 2.84
CA LEU A 97 8.87 8.95 1.94
C LEU A 97 9.63 10.21 2.39
N GLU A 98 9.82 10.37 3.70
CA GLU A 98 10.63 11.44 4.30
C GLU A 98 12.13 11.24 4.16
N GLY A 99 12.59 10.06 3.74
CA GLY A 99 14.01 9.77 3.70
C GLY A 99 14.59 9.20 5.00
N ARG A 100 13.75 8.90 6.01
CA ARG A 100 14.16 8.45 7.35
C ARG A 100 14.06 6.93 7.53
#